data_AF-A0A6C0CJ35-F1
#
_entry.id   AF-A0A6C0CJ35-F1
#
_cell.length_a   1.000
_cell.length_b   1.000
_cell.length_c   1.000
_cell.angle_alpha   90.00
_cell.angle_beta   90.00
_cell.angle_gamma   90.00
#
_symmetry.space_group_name_H-M   'P 1'
#
loop_
_entity.id
_entity.type
_entity.pdbx_description
1 polymer ?
#
loop_
_entity_poly.entity_id
_entity_poly.type
_entity_poly.pdbx_seq_one_letter_code
_entity_poly.pdbx_strand_id
1 'polypeptide(L)'
;MNIQTTMCDSEEDLIELFTRKEKDEIEVNISLLIDDFIENNPLCFSYENFENLLQEHIYSNISLTLSQIYSKEYSSIEHTIRKCYDNVKKYYFSKIYPNRSYSDSFIRKPPNYQLIADKINYIENKPQPEQRTPEWYKFRHNLITASSAWKALKSESNKNQLIVEKCKDLNVDKFNSVNTDSAFHHGNKYEDVSIMIYENDYNTKIKDFGCIQHDKYKFLGASPDGINVKPDNERYGRMLEIKNPVSRTITGIPKEEYWIQMQLQMETCDLNECDFLETAFKEYDSEEEFINDGTFTYSANQELKGIMIYFVKEGKPFYEYAPVKITQQQYDKWYENILEKNNNLTWIKNIYWRLEKYSCVLVLRNKFWFEHAIVKINEVWDIIVKERISGHEHRFPKKNNKPRSNSLNDASLNKPSCLINVNKLQNQIIYINTNFELNISDVSGNLVQPV
;
A
#
# COMPACT_ATOMS: atom_id res chain seq x y z
N MET A 1 -23.03 29.21 51.66
CA MET A 1 -21.94 28.22 51.77
C MET A 1 -21.45 27.95 50.36
N ASN A 2 -20.45 28.72 49.92
CA ASN A 2 -19.73 28.50 48.68
C ASN A 2 -18.56 27.57 49.00
N ILE A 3 -18.44 26.46 48.27
CA ILE A 3 -17.15 25.80 48.05
C ILE A 3 -17.06 25.56 46.55
N GLN A 4 -16.29 26.43 45.92
CA GLN A 4 -15.90 26.39 44.53
C GLN A 4 -14.58 25.61 44.50
N THR A 5 -14.63 24.35 44.08
CA THR A 5 -13.44 23.52 43.92
C THR A 5 -12.80 23.85 42.58
N THR A 6 -11.91 24.85 42.58
CA THR A 6 -10.90 25.04 41.55
C THR A 6 -9.89 23.90 41.62
N MET A 7 -9.94 22.95 40.67
CA MET A 7 -8.77 22.14 40.35
C MET A 7 -7.85 22.98 39.48
N CYS A 8 -6.87 23.59 40.15
CA CYS A 8 -5.70 24.18 39.53
C CYS A 8 -4.74 23.02 39.28
N ASP A 9 -4.60 22.57 38.02
CA ASP A 9 -3.48 21.72 37.62
C ASP A 9 -2.22 22.58 37.69
N SER A 10 -1.44 22.45 38.76
CA SER A 10 -0.15 23.07 38.86
C SER A 10 0.89 22.25 38.08
N GLU A 11 1.27 22.76 36.91
CA GLU A 11 2.60 22.53 36.29
C GLU A 11 3.69 23.17 37.17
N GLU A 12 3.73 22.83 38.47
CA GLU A 12 4.69 23.33 39.44
C GLU A 12 5.99 22.52 39.37
N ASP A 13 7.03 23.16 38.81
CA ASP A 13 8.45 22.99 39.13
C ASP A 13 8.95 21.56 39.34
N LEU A 14 9.06 20.80 38.24
CA LEU A 14 10.08 19.74 38.17
C LEU A 14 11.44 20.42 38.30
N ILE A 15 12.07 20.32 39.48
CA ILE A 15 13.46 20.69 39.73
C ILE A 15 14.29 20.19 38.54
N GLU A 16 15.03 21.09 37.90
CA GLU A 16 15.85 20.75 36.73
C GLU A 16 17.02 19.86 37.20
N LEU A 17 16.79 18.54 37.26
CA LEU A 17 17.70 17.53 37.79
C LEU A 17 19.08 17.55 37.11
N PHE A 18 19.10 17.94 35.84
CA PHE A 18 20.29 18.02 35.02
C PHE A 18 20.58 19.47 34.65
N THR A 19 21.84 19.86 34.83
CA THR A 19 22.38 21.11 34.26
C THR A 19 22.31 21.08 32.74
N ARG A 20 22.37 22.25 32.10
CA ARG A 20 22.42 22.35 30.64
C ARG A 20 23.57 21.53 30.04
N LYS A 21 24.75 21.56 30.67
CA LYS A 21 25.91 20.80 30.18
C LYS A 21 25.67 19.29 30.22
N GLU A 22 25.06 18.78 31.29
CA GLU A 22 24.71 17.37 31.39
C GLU A 22 23.65 16.97 30.35
N LYS A 23 22.69 17.84 30.06
CA LYS A 23 21.72 17.61 28.96
C LYS A 23 22.42 17.55 27.60
N ASP A 24 23.34 18.46 27.33
CA ASP A 24 24.13 18.44 26.09
C ASP A 24 24.94 17.13 25.97
N GLU A 25 25.52 16.63 27.08
CA GLU A 25 26.22 15.34 27.12
C GLU A 25 25.29 14.15 26.89
N ILE A 26 24.07 14.18 27.45
CA ILE A 26 23.03 13.16 27.20
C ILE A 26 22.63 13.18 25.72
N GLU A 27 22.40 14.35 25.12
CA GLU A 27 22.03 14.49 23.71
C GLU A 27 23.13 13.95 22.77
N VAL A 28 24.41 14.18 23.10
CA VAL A 28 25.54 13.57 22.37
C VAL A 28 25.52 12.05 22.50
N ASN A 29 25.31 11.51 23.71
CA ASN A 29 25.25 10.06 23.91
C ASN A 29 24.07 9.43 23.15
N ILE A 30 22.89 10.06 23.18
CA ILE A 30 21.73 9.65 22.39
C ILE A 30 22.10 9.60 20.90
N SER A 31 22.79 10.62 20.38
CA SER A 31 23.20 10.65 18.96
C SER A 31 24.09 9.45 18.61
N LEU A 32 25.08 9.13 19.45
CA LEU A 32 25.97 7.98 19.28
C LEU A 32 25.22 6.64 19.34
N LEU A 33 24.23 6.51 20.23
CA LEU A 33 23.41 5.31 20.31
C LEU A 33 22.46 5.16 19.12
N ILE A 34 21.98 6.27 18.53
CA ILE A 34 21.22 6.21 17.28
C ILE A 34 22.11 5.69 16.15
N ASP A 35 23.34 6.20 16.02
CA ASP A 35 24.32 5.71 15.05
C ASP A 35 24.57 4.20 15.23
N ASP A 36 24.93 3.78 16.45
CA ASP A 36 25.20 2.36 16.76
C ASP A 36 24.01 1.46 16.43
N PHE A 37 22.79 1.86 16.80
CA PHE A 37 21.59 1.09 16.51
C PHE A 37 21.37 0.91 14.99
N ILE A 38 21.48 2.00 14.23
CA ILE A 38 21.23 2.02 12.79
C ILE A 38 22.33 1.26 12.04
N GLU A 39 23.60 1.48 12.37
CA GLU A 39 24.74 0.88 11.69
C GLU A 39 24.79 -0.63 11.89
N ASN A 40 24.44 -1.11 13.08
CA ASN A 40 24.38 -2.55 13.36
C ASN A 40 23.10 -3.22 12.82
N ASN A 41 22.04 -2.45 12.54
CA ASN A 41 20.74 -2.98 12.12
C ASN A 41 20.17 -2.24 10.90
N PRO A 42 20.90 -2.09 9.79
CA PRO A 42 20.52 -1.20 8.68
C PRO A 42 19.15 -1.52 8.08
N LEU A 43 18.75 -2.79 8.07
CA LEU A 43 17.47 -3.23 7.53
C LEU A 43 16.26 -2.83 8.40
N CYS A 44 16.45 -2.49 9.67
CA CYS A 44 15.34 -2.19 10.58
C CYS A 44 14.53 -0.94 10.19
N PHE A 45 15.09 -0.06 9.35
CA PHE A 45 14.35 1.07 8.76
C PHE A 45 13.06 0.64 8.05
N SER A 46 12.98 -0.58 7.52
CA SER A 46 11.77 -1.06 6.84
C SER A 46 10.62 -1.34 7.81
N TYR A 47 10.92 -1.60 9.08
CA TYR A 47 9.94 -2.02 10.09
C TYR A 47 8.96 -0.89 10.41
N GLU A 48 7.67 -1.23 10.49
CA GLU A 48 6.62 -0.26 10.83
C GLU A 48 6.82 0.36 12.23
N ASN A 49 7.40 -0.40 13.15
CA ASN A 49 7.71 0.02 14.52
C ASN A 49 9.17 0.47 14.71
N PHE A 50 9.90 0.80 13.64
CA PHE A 50 11.30 1.26 13.70
C PHE A 50 11.52 2.33 14.78
N GLU A 51 10.68 3.36 14.79
CA GLU A 51 10.77 4.47 15.75
C GLU A 51 10.64 3.98 17.20
N ASN A 52 9.75 3.02 17.47
CA ASN A 52 9.58 2.46 18.80
C ASN A 52 10.78 1.62 19.21
N LEU A 53 11.33 0.81 18.30
CA LEU A 53 12.52 0.00 18.56
C LEU A 53 13.74 0.86 18.85
N LEU A 54 13.95 1.91 18.06
CA LEU A 54 15.02 2.87 18.28
C LEU A 54 14.83 3.55 19.65
N GLN A 55 13.62 4.05 19.90
CA GLN A 55 13.29 4.71 21.14
C GLN A 55 13.57 3.80 22.35
N GLU A 56 13.03 2.58 22.37
CA GLU A 56 13.27 1.59 23.43
C GLU A 56 14.77 1.31 23.62
N HIS A 57 15.54 1.21 22.54
CA HIS A 57 16.99 1.02 22.63
C HIS A 57 17.68 2.21 23.31
N ILE A 58 17.34 3.44 22.93
CA ILE A 58 17.90 4.65 23.55
C ILE A 58 17.52 4.73 25.04
N TYR A 59 16.24 4.60 25.38
CA TYR A 59 15.80 4.67 26.76
C TYR A 59 16.45 3.61 27.62
N SER A 60 16.54 2.37 27.14
CA SER A 60 17.13 1.28 27.91
C SER A 60 18.60 1.57 28.24
N ASN A 61 19.39 2.02 27.26
CA ASN A 61 20.82 2.26 27.47
C ASN A 61 21.09 3.52 28.32
N ILE A 62 20.38 4.62 28.08
CA ILE A 62 20.57 5.85 28.86
C ILE A 62 20.05 5.66 30.29
N SER A 63 18.89 5.02 30.49
CA SER A 63 18.35 4.77 31.83
C SER A 63 19.24 3.84 32.64
N LEU A 64 19.85 2.82 32.03
CA LEU A 64 20.84 1.97 32.70
C LEU A 64 22.04 2.78 33.18
N THR A 65 22.52 3.72 32.36
CA THR A 65 23.66 4.58 32.71
C THR A 65 23.30 5.55 33.85
N LEU A 66 22.14 6.21 33.77
CA LEU A 66 21.73 7.23 34.74
C LEU A 66 21.22 6.64 36.06
N SER A 67 20.59 5.45 36.04
CA SER A 67 20.09 4.79 37.26
C SER A 67 21.19 4.36 38.23
N GLN A 68 22.42 4.16 37.72
CA GLN A 68 23.59 3.91 38.57
C GLN A 68 24.01 5.15 39.37
N ILE A 69 23.66 6.34 38.88
CA ILE A 69 24.08 7.64 39.44
C ILE A 69 22.95 8.26 40.28
N TYR A 70 21.71 8.19 39.80
CA TYR A 70 20.54 8.84 40.38
C TYR A 70 19.48 7.80 40.78
N SER A 71 19.58 7.28 42.00
CA SER A 71 18.77 6.15 42.48
C SER A 71 17.34 6.48 42.97
N LYS A 72 16.94 7.76 43.01
CA LYS A 72 15.67 8.19 43.65
C LYS A 72 14.73 9.07 42.82
N GLU A 73 15.05 9.34 41.54
CA GLU A 73 14.32 10.34 40.73
C GLU A 73 13.92 9.82 39.33
N TYR A 74 13.38 8.59 39.28
CA TYR A 74 13.11 7.90 38.01
C TYR A 74 12.23 8.68 37.03
N SER A 75 11.13 9.30 37.50
CA SER A 75 10.21 10.04 36.64
C SER A 75 10.84 11.29 36.01
N SER A 76 11.63 12.05 36.78
CA SER A 76 12.33 13.24 36.30
C SER A 76 13.43 12.90 35.30
N ILE A 77 14.13 11.77 35.51
CA ILE A 77 15.12 11.22 34.58
C ILE A 77 14.44 10.83 33.26
N GLU A 78 13.37 10.04 33.33
CA GLU A 78 12.65 9.60 32.14
C GLU A 78 12.16 10.79 31.32
N HIS A 79 11.54 11.78 31.95
CA HIS A 79 11.09 13.01 31.28
C HIS A 79 12.25 13.74 30.58
N THR A 80 13.41 13.85 31.25
CA THR A 80 14.59 14.50 30.67
C THR A 80 15.13 13.73 29.47
N ILE A 81 15.22 12.39 29.55
CA ILE A 81 15.63 11.55 28.43
C ILE A 81 14.68 11.74 27.25
N ARG A 82 13.35 11.79 27.51
CA ARG A 82 12.35 12.04 26.46
C ARG A 82 12.62 13.32 25.70
N LYS A 83 12.80 14.41 26.44
CA LYS A 83 13.04 15.73 25.87
C LYS A 83 14.35 15.78 25.07
N CYS A 84 15.43 15.19 25.61
CA CYS A 84 16.71 15.12 24.92
C CYS A 84 16.60 14.26 23.64
N TYR A 85 15.89 13.13 23.71
CA TYR A 85 15.65 12.27 22.54
C TYR A 85 14.87 13.00 21.45
N ASP A 86 13.77 13.68 21.79
CA ASP A 86 12.96 14.41 20.82
C ASP A 86 13.76 15.55 20.15
N ASN A 87 14.62 16.24 20.91
CA ASN A 87 15.55 17.23 20.37
C ASN A 87 16.52 16.60 19.37
N VAL A 88 17.24 15.56 19.78
CA VAL A 88 18.25 14.88 18.94
C VAL A 88 17.60 14.32 17.69
N LYS A 89 16.49 13.57 17.84
CA LYS A 89 15.74 12.96 16.74
C LYS A 89 15.41 13.96 15.63
N LYS A 90 14.93 15.16 15.99
CA LYS A 90 14.58 16.21 15.03
C LYS A 90 15.78 16.65 14.19
N TYR A 91 16.94 16.88 14.81
CA TYR A 91 18.15 17.29 14.09
C TYR A 91 18.76 16.12 13.32
N TYR A 92 18.85 14.96 13.95
CA TYR A 92 19.48 13.76 13.40
C TYR A 92 18.78 13.31 12.11
N PHE A 93 17.47 13.10 12.13
CA PHE A 93 16.71 12.64 10.95
C PHE A 93 16.41 13.73 9.90
N SER A 94 16.83 14.97 10.16
CA SER A 94 16.78 16.04 9.16
C SER A 94 18.13 16.28 8.47
N LYS A 95 19.22 15.72 9.01
CA LYS A 95 20.60 15.98 8.54
C LYS A 95 21.37 14.72 8.14
N ILE A 96 21.17 13.61 8.84
CA ILE A 96 21.97 12.39 8.68
C ILE A 96 21.20 11.37 7.83
N TYR A 97 20.15 10.77 8.39
CA TYR A 97 19.26 9.84 7.70
C TYR A 97 17.88 10.45 7.50
N PRO A 98 17.12 10.07 6.45
CA PRO A 98 15.73 10.48 6.36
C PRO A 98 14.88 9.76 7.42
N ASN A 99 13.82 10.41 7.91
CA ASN A 99 12.73 9.71 8.58
C ASN A 99 12.21 8.58 7.67
N ARG A 100 11.73 7.48 8.27
CA ARG A 100 11.07 6.40 7.53
C ARG A 100 9.93 6.92 6.66
N SER A 101 9.06 7.74 7.24
CA SER A 101 8.01 8.47 6.55
C SER A 101 7.65 9.72 7.36
N TYR A 102 7.13 10.74 6.71
CA TYR A 102 6.53 11.89 7.39
C TYR A 102 5.06 11.63 7.71
N SER A 103 4.46 12.44 8.58
CA SER A 103 3.01 12.40 8.87
C SER A 103 2.17 12.85 7.69
N ASP A 104 2.74 13.75 6.86
CA ASP A 104 2.06 14.42 5.77
C ASP A 104 3.02 14.59 4.58
N SER A 105 2.44 14.95 3.43
CA SER A 105 3.21 15.30 2.25
C SER A 105 3.41 16.81 2.12
N PHE A 106 4.65 17.26 1.94
CA PHE A 106 5.01 18.67 1.84
C PHE A 106 6.19 18.92 0.89
N ILE A 107 6.40 20.18 0.52
CA ILE A 107 7.55 20.60 -0.29
C ILE A 107 8.77 20.78 0.62
N ARG A 108 9.69 19.81 0.59
CA ARG A 108 10.93 19.89 1.38
C ARG A 108 11.91 20.91 0.79
N LYS A 109 12.11 20.84 -0.52
CA LYS A 109 12.94 21.76 -1.32
C LYS A 109 12.38 21.80 -2.74
N PRO A 110 12.35 22.97 -3.40
CA PRO A 110 11.99 23.05 -4.81
C PRO A 110 12.91 22.15 -5.67
N PRO A 111 12.37 21.47 -6.69
CA PRO A 111 13.15 20.59 -7.55
C PRO A 111 14.08 21.39 -8.46
N ASN A 112 15.23 20.82 -8.80
CA ASN A 112 16.00 21.30 -9.93
C ASN A 112 15.30 20.80 -11.21
N TYR A 113 14.49 21.67 -11.83
CA TYR A 113 13.63 21.31 -12.95
C TYR A 113 14.39 20.67 -14.12
N GLN A 114 15.55 21.21 -14.49
CA GLN A 114 16.34 20.65 -15.60
C GLN A 114 16.84 19.24 -15.26
N LEU A 115 17.43 19.05 -14.08
CA LEU A 115 17.94 17.75 -13.66
C LEU A 115 16.82 16.70 -13.58
N ILE A 116 15.65 17.08 -13.08
CA ILE A 116 14.50 16.19 -13.01
C ILE A 116 13.94 15.87 -14.40
N ALA A 117 13.89 16.85 -15.31
CA ALA A 117 13.49 16.61 -16.70
C ALA A 117 14.40 15.60 -17.38
N ASP A 118 15.72 15.72 -17.19
CA ASP A 118 16.71 14.79 -17.74
C ASP A 118 16.50 13.37 -17.20
N LYS A 119 16.19 13.23 -15.90
CA LYS A 119 15.88 11.94 -15.27
C LYS A 119 14.58 11.33 -15.80
N ILE A 120 13.51 12.13 -15.91
CA ILE A 120 12.23 11.65 -16.46
C ILE A 120 12.41 11.21 -17.91
N ASN A 121 13.10 12.00 -18.73
CA ASN A 121 13.42 11.65 -20.11
C ASN A 121 14.24 10.35 -20.18
N TYR A 122 15.20 10.17 -19.27
CA TYR A 122 15.99 8.94 -19.21
C TYR A 122 15.12 7.72 -18.88
N ILE A 123 14.21 7.84 -17.89
CA ILE A 123 13.27 6.78 -17.53
C ILE A 123 12.35 6.45 -18.72
N GLU A 124 11.77 7.46 -19.36
CA GLU A 124 10.85 7.31 -20.49
C GLU A 124 11.48 6.56 -21.67
N ASN A 125 12.75 6.80 -21.94
CA ASN A 125 13.47 6.16 -23.04
C ASN A 125 13.97 4.73 -22.72
N LYS A 126 13.77 4.22 -21.50
CA LYS A 126 14.08 2.82 -21.18
C LYS A 126 13.05 1.87 -21.82
N PRO A 127 13.47 0.64 -22.21
CA PRO A 127 12.53 -0.38 -22.64
C PRO A 127 11.48 -0.66 -21.57
N GLN A 128 10.22 -0.38 -21.88
CA GLN A 128 9.08 -0.55 -21.00
C GLN A 128 8.00 -1.29 -21.78
N PRO A 129 7.94 -2.63 -21.68
CA PRO A 129 6.89 -3.40 -22.34
C PRO A 129 5.51 -2.90 -21.87
N GLU A 130 4.57 -2.83 -22.80
CA GLU A 130 3.20 -2.38 -22.52
C GLU A 130 2.57 -3.24 -21.41
N GLN A 131 1.95 -2.60 -20.43
CA GLN A 131 1.45 -3.28 -19.23
C GLN A 131 0.46 -4.39 -19.60
N ARG A 132 0.50 -5.52 -18.87
CA ARG A 132 -0.40 -6.67 -19.06
C ARG A 132 -0.27 -7.39 -20.43
N THR A 133 0.83 -7.16 -21.16
CA THR A 133 1.20 -7.96 -22.35
C THR A 133 2.05 -9.19 -22.00
N PRO A 134 2.09 -10.23 -22.85
CA PRO A 134 3.01 -11.37 -22.68
C PRO A 134 4.48 -10.94 -22.50
N GLU A 135 4.91 -9.93 -23.24
CA GLU A 135 6.25 -9.34 -23.17
C GLU A 135 6.51 -8.74 -21.79
N TRP A 136 5.53 -8.04 -21.21
CA TRP A 136 5.61 -7.49 -19.86
C TRP A 136 5.70 -8.58 -18.80
N TYR A 137 4.89 -9.64 -18.90
CA TYR A 137 4.98 -10.78 -17.98
C TYR A 137 6.34 -11.47 -18.07
N LYS A 138 6.86 -11.69 -19.28
CA LYS A 138 8.18 -12.28 -19.52
C LYS A 138 9.32 -11.41 -18.99
N PHE A 139 9.23 -10.10 -19.20
CA PHE A 139 10.19 -9.14 -18.69
C PHE A 139 10.24 -9.19 -17.16
N ARG A 140 9.09 -9.08 -16.49
CA ARG A 140 8.98 -9.16 -15.02
C ARG A 140 9.35 -10.53 -14.44
N HIS A 141 9.12 -11.62 -15.17
CA HIS A 141 9.52 -12.95 -14.74
C HIS A 141 11.04 -13.07 -14.60
N ASN A 142 11.80 -12.31 -15.38
CA ASN A 142 13.27 -12.26 -15.33
C ASN A 142 13.84 -11.21 -14.38
N LEU A 143 13.00 -10.66 -13.49
CA LEU A 143 13.38 -9.67 -12.49
C LEU A 143 12.77 -10.04 -11.13
N ILE A 144 13.42 -9.65 -10.04
CA ILE A 144 12.77 -9.42 -8.76
C ILE A 144 12.14 -8.03 -8.85
N THR A 145 10.81 -7.98 -8.82
CA THR A 145 10.08 -6.70 -8.90
C THR A 145 9.99 -6.06 -7.52
N ALA A 146 10.03 -4.73 -7.43
CA ALA A 146 9.98 -3.97 -6.19
C ALA A 146 8.85 -4.44 -5.24
N SER A 147 7.65 -4.69 -5.76
CA SER A 147 6.49 -5.19 -5.00
C SER A 147 6.63 -6.62 -4.44
N SER A 148 7.64 -7.38 -4.88
CA SER A 148 7.94 -8.75 -4.42
C SER A 148 9.27 -8.87 -3.67
N ALA A 149 10.13 -7.86 -3.78
CA ALA A 149 11.49 -7.89 -3.26
C ALA A 149 11.54 -7.98 -1.73
N TRP A 150 10.54 -7.45 -1.04
CA TRP A 150 10.41 -7.58 0.42
C TRP A 150 10.44 -9.04 0.88
N LYS A 151 9.97 -10.00 0.06
CA LYS A 151 10.03 -11.44 0.39
C LYS A 151 11.46 -11.93 0.59
N ALA A 152 12.44 -11.34 -0.11
CA ALA A 152 13.85 -11.68 0.03
C ALA A 152 14.43 -11.25 1.39
N LEU A 153 13.81 -10.27 2.06
CA LEU A 153 14.25 -9.69 3.32
C LEU A 153 13.51 -10.24 4.55
N LYS A 154 12.57 -11.17 4.34
CA LYS A 154 11.72 -11.74 5.39
C LYS A 154 12.12 -13.18 5.74
N SER A 155 11.15 -13.97 6.18
CA SER A 155 11.35 -15.35 6.60
C SER A 155 11.85 -16.24 5.45
N GLU A 156 12.48 -17.36 5.79
CA GLU A 156 12.85 -18.39 4.81
C GLU A 156 11.64 -18.88 3.99
N SER A 157 10.45 -18.88 4.58
CA SER A 157 9.21 -19.21 3.85
C SER A 157 8.93 -18.21 2.73
N ASN A 158 9.09 -16.90 3.00
CA ASN A 158 8.90 -15.86 1.98
C ASN A 158 9.97 -15.94 0.89
N LYS A 159 11.23 -16.19 1.26
CA LYS A 159 12.32 -16.40 0.30
C LYS A 159 12.03 -17.60 -0.60
N ASN A 160 11.64 -18.74 -0.01
CA ASN A 160 11.25 -19.94 -0.76
C ASN A 160 10.07 -19.67 -1.69
N GLN A 161 9.06 -18.93 -1.23
CA GLN A 161 7.94 -18.54 -2.07
C GLN A 161 8.42 -17.73 -3.28
N LEU A 162 9.26 -16.70 -3.07
CA LEU A 162 9.81 -15.88 -4.16
C LEU A 162 10.64 -16.72 -5.13
N ILE A 163 11.50 -17.60 -4.62
CA ILE A 163 12.35 -18.48 -5.44
C ILE A 163 11.47 -19.38 -6.30
N VAL A 164 10.50 -20.07 -5.69
CA VAL A 164 9.57 -20.94 -6.40
C VAL A 164 8.76 -20.18 -7.45
N GLU A 165 8.28 -18.97 -7.15
CA GLU A 165 7.56 -18.11 -8.10
C GLU A 165 8.42 -17.75 -9.33
N LYS A 166 9.74 -17.59 -9.16
CA LYS A 166 10.68 -17.21 -10.23
C LYS A 166 11.34 -18.38 -10.94
N CYS A 167 11.29 -19.59 -10.39
CA CYS A 167 11.79 -20.81 -11.02
C CYS A 167 10.71 -21.57 -11.80
N LYS A 168 9.43 -21.37 -11.49
CA LYS A 168 8.32 -21.98 -12.23
C LYS A 168 8.18 -21.38 -13.62
N ASP A 169 7.81 -22.22 -14.60
CA ASP A 169 7.48 -21.76 -15.94
C ASP A 169 6.37 -20.70 -15.91
N LEU A 170 6.59 -19.63 -16.69
CA LEU A 170 5.62 -18.57 -16.83
C LEU A 170 4.41 -19.07 -17.62
N ASN A 171 3.26 -19.16 -16.96
CA ASN A 171 1.98 -19.42 -17.60
C ASN A 171 1.21 -18.10 -17.73
N VAL A 172 1.20 -17.54 -18.93
CA VAL A 172 0.55 -16.25 -19.24
C VAL A 172 -0.98 -16.36 -19.28
N ASP A 173 -1.54 -17.54 -19.54
CA ASP A 173 -2.98 -17.75 -19.68
C ASP A 173 -3.74 -17.51 -18.36
N LYS A 174 -3.05 -17.67 -17.23
CA LYS A 174 -3.62 -17.42 -15.89
C LYS A 174 -4.00 -15.97 -15.64
N PHE A 175 -3.53 -15.03 -16.46
CA PHE A 175 -3.80 -13.60 -16.30
C PHE A 175 -4.99 -13.10 -17.12
N ASN A 176 -5.68 -13.98 -17.88
CA ASN A 176 -6.80 -13.59 -18.74
C ASN A 176 -8.14 -13.43 -18.01
N SER A 177 -8.31 -13.99 -16.81
CA SER A 177 -9.55 -13.86 -16.03
C SER A 177 -9.45 -12.74 -14.99
N VAL A 178 -10.48 -11.88 -14.95
CA VAL A 178 -10.59 -10.79 -13.96
C VAL A 178 -11.76 -11.09 -13.03
N ASN A 179 -11.47 -11.20 -11.74
CA ASN A 179 -12.51 -11.25 -10.71
C ASN A 179 -12.79 -9.83 -10.21
N THR A 180 -13.94 -9.28 -10.59
CA THR A 180 -14.36 -7.92 -10.24
C THR A 180 -14.61 -7.70 -8.74
N ASP A 181 -14.82 -8.78 -7.99
CA ASP A 181 -15.08 -8.73 -6.55
C ASP A 181 -13.78 -8.87 -5.73
N SER A 182 -12.64 -9.04 -6.40
CA SER A 182 -11.36 -9.20 -5.72
C SER A 182 -10.81 -7.87 -5.21
N ALA A 183 -10.09 -7.92 -4.08
CA ALA A 183 -9.39 -6.74 -3.55
C ALA A 183 -8.35 -6.17 -4.55
N PHE A 184 -7.79 -7.02 -5.41
CA PHE A 184 -6.90 -6.59 -6.49
C PHE A 184 -7.64 -5.75 -7.53
N HIS A 185 -8.84 -6.19 -7.94
CA HIS A 185 -9.68 -5.43 -8.85
C HIS A 185 -10.16 -4.11 -8.23
N HIS A 186 -10.56 -4.12 -6.96
CA HIS A 186 -10.88 -2.89 -6.24
C HIS A 186 -9.70 -1.92 -6.24
N GLY A 187 -8.49 -2.43 -5.98
CA GLY A 187 -7.22 -1.69 -6.07
C GLY A 187 -7.09 -0.93 -7.39
N ASN A 188 -7.12 -1.68 -8.50
CA ASN A 188 -6.96 -1.16 -9.85
C ASN A 188 -8.10 -0.22 -10.25
N LYS A 189 -9.35 -0.55 -9.88
CA LYS A 189 -10.54 0.24 -10.24
C LYS A 189 -10.45 1.66 -9.70
N TYR A 190 -9.95 1.83 -8.48
CA TYR A 190 -9.90 3.14 -7.83
C TYR A 190 -8.57 3.87 -7.99
N GLU A 191 -7.57 3.26 -8.62
CA GLU A 191 -6.25 3.88 -8.84
C GLU A 191 -6.38 5.18 -9.66
N ASP A 192 -7.13 5.14 -10.76
CA ASP A 192 -7.39 6.33 -11.60
C ASP A 192 -8.10 7.44 -10.81
N VAL A 193 -9.06 7.09 -9.94
CA VAL A 193 -9.75 8.05 -9.09
C VAL A 193 -8.77 8.69 -8.10
N SER A 194 -7.90 7.89 -7.46
CA SER A 194 -6.86 8.40 -6.55
C SER A 194 -5.89 9.34 -7.27
N ILE A 195 -5.50 9.04 -8.52
CA ILE A 195 -4.68 9.91 -9.35
C ILE A 195 -5.41 11.23 -9.63
N MET A 196 -6.68 11.19 -10.05
CA MET A 196 -7.46 12.39 -10.35
C MET A 196 -7.59 13.31 -9.12
N ILE A 197 -7.78 12.74 -7.93
CA ILE A 197 -7.82 13.50 -6.67
C ILE A 197 -6.45 14.12 -6.39
N TYR A 198 -5.38 13.33 -6.49
CA TYR A 198 -4.02 13.82 -6.27
C TYR A 198 -3.63 14.94 -7.26
N GLU A 199 -3.94 14.79 -8.54
CA GLU A 199 -3.72 15.80 -9.58
C GLU A 199 -4.48 17.10 -9.28
N ASN A 200 -5.74 16.99 -8.86
CA ASN A 200 -6.54 18.14 -8.47
C ASN A 200 -5.95 18.86 -7.25
N ASP A 201 -5.62 18.12 -6.19
CA ASP A 201 -5.26 18.70 -4.90
C ASP A 201 -3.86 19.31 -4.88
N TYR A 202 -2.92 18.74 -5.66
CA TYR A 202 -1.54 19.24 -5.75
C TYR A 202 -1.22 19.94 -7.08
N ASN A 203 -2.23 20.13 -7.95
CA ASN A 203 -2.09 20.76 -9.25
C ASN A 203 -0.99 20.09 -10.10
N THR A 204 -0.88 18.76 -10.05
CA THR A 204 0.15 17.95 -10.72
C THR A 204 -0.35 17.36 -12.04
N LYS A 205 0.57 16.73 -12.80
CA LYS A 205 0.22 15.84 -13.91
C LYS A 205 0.97 14.53 -13.73
N ILE A 206 0.27 13.48 -13.35
CA ILE A 206 0.84 12.16 -13.16
C ILE A 206 0.89 11.44 -14.51
N LYS A 207 2.05 10.84 -14.80
CA LYS A 207 2.26 9.96 -15.93
C LYS A 207 2.61 8.57 -15.41
N ASP A 208 1.96 7.56 -15.99
CA ASP A 208 2.26 6.15 -15.76
C ASP A 208 3.56 5.74 -16.47
N PHE A 209 4.30 4.84 -15.83
CA PHE A 209 5.52 4.24 -16.36
C PHE A 209 5.46 2.72 -16.20
N GLY A 210 5.96 2.01 -17.21
CA GLY A 210 5.94 0.56 -17.24
C GLY A 210 6.91 -0.10 -16.25
N CYS A 211 7.36 -1.32 -16.57
CA CYS A 211 8.40 -1.96 -15.76
C CYS A 211 9.79 -1.45 -16.18
N ILE A 212 10.45 -0.74 -15.27
CA ILE A 212 11.79 -0.18 -15.44
C ILE A 212 12.79 -1.12 -14.79
N GLN A 213 13.83 -1.53 -15.53
CA GLN A 213 14.96 -2.30 -14.99
C GLN A 213 16.01 -1.35 -14.39
N HIS A 214 16.56 -1.74 -13.24
CA HIS A 214 17.65 -1.00 -12.60
C HIS A 214 18.93 -1.05 -13.44
N ASP A 215 19.68 0.06 -13.50
CA ASP A 215 20.84 0.18 -14.39
C ASP A 215 22.02 -0.71 -13.96
N LYS A 216 22.39 -0.66 -12.68
CA LYS A 216 23.43 -1.50 -12.10
C LYS A 216 22.95 -2.94 -11.80
N TYR A 217 21.89 -3.09 -11.02
CA TYR A 217 21.38 -4.40 -10.58
C TYR A 217 20.34 -4.95 -11.56
N LYS A 218 20.78 -5.58 -12.66
CA LYS A 218 19.89 -6.03 -13.74
C LYS A 218 18.81 -7.03 -13.33
N PHE A 219 18.93 -7.66 -12.16
CA PHE A 219 17.88 -8.52 -11.60
C PHE A 219 16.75 -7.74 -10.93
N LEU A 220 16.89 -6.44 -10.69
CA LEU A 220 15.89 -5.61 -10.02
C LEU A 220 15.08 -4.82 -11.05
N GLY A 221 13.76 -4.80 -10.87
CA GLY A 221 12.85 -3.97 -11.64
C GLY A 221 11.79 -3.31 -10.78
N ALA A 222 11.30 -2.16 -11.22
CA ALA A 222 10.28 -1.39 -10.53
C ALA A 222 9.20 -0.90 -11.50
N SER A 223 7.99 -0.73 -11.01
CA SER A 223 6.90 -0.05 -11.72
C SER A 223 6.29 0.90 -10.70
N PRO A 224 6.59 2.21 -10.77
CA PRO A 224 5.88 3.20 -9.96
C PRO A 224 4.45 3.37 -10.47
N ASP A 225 3.50 3.66 -9.58
CA ASP A 225 2.11 3.93 -10.00
C ASP A 225 2.00 5.27 -10.75
N GLY A 226 2.94 6.20 -10.51
CA GLY A 226 3.15 7.33 -11.40
C GLY A 226 4.27 8.26 -10.99
N ILE A 227 4.62 9.19 -11.88
CA ILE A 227 5.55 10.28 -11.62
C ILE A 227 4.91 11.59 -12.05
N ASN A 228 5.03 12.65 -11.24
CA ASN A 228 4.59 13.98 -11.63
C ASN A 228 5.51 14.57 -12.71
N VAL A 229 4.96 14.75 -13.90
CA VAL A 229 5.64 15.28 -15.09
C VAL A 229 5.21 16.70 -15.44
N LYS A 230 4.41 17.38 -14.61
CA LYS A 230 4.01 18.76 -14.87
C LYS A 230 5.21 19.70 -14.70
N PRO A 231 5.65 20.40 -15.76
CA PRO A 231 6.70 21.42 -15.65
C PRO A 231 6.32 22.48 -14.61
N ASP A 232 7.32 23.07 -13.96
CA ASP A 232 7.19 24.17 -13.00
C ASP A 232 6.40 23.86 -11.70
N ASN A 233 5.85 22.65 -11.53
CA ASN A 233 5.21 22.23 -10.28
C ASN A 233 6.27 21.93 -9.21
N GLU A 234 6.05 22.35 -7.96
CA GLU A 234 7.00 22.14 -6.84
C GLU A 234 7.22 20.66 -6.48
N ARG A 235 6.34 19.77 -6.96
CA ARG A 235 6.46 18.31 -6.86
C ARG A 235 6.97 17.68 -8.16
N TYR A 236 7.57 18.44 -9.08
CA TYR A 236 8.06 17.87 -10.34
C TYR A 236 9.07 16.73 -10.07
N GLY A 237 8.85 15.57 -10.69
CA GLY A 237 9.60 14.34 -10.42
C GLY A 237 9.26 13.63 -9.11
N ARG A 238 8.21 14.05 -8.39
CA ARG A 238 7.65 13.27 -7.28
C ARG A 238 7.10 11.95 -7.81
N MET A 239 7.54 10.85 -7.22
CA MET A 239 6.91 9.56 -7.44
C MET A 239 5.61 9.47 -6.64
N LEU A 240 4.68 8.67 -7.13
CA LEU A 240 3.41 8.36 -6.47
C LEU A 240 3.28 6.84 -6.38
N GLU A 241 2.95 6.35 -5.18
CA GLU A 241 2.59 4.96 -4.91
C GLU A 241 1.22 4.97 -4.24
N ILE A 242 0.24 4.29 -4.84
CA ILE A 242 -1.17 4.32 -4.48
C ILE A 242 -1.56 2.96 -3.91
N LYS A 243 -2.31 2.97 -2.81
CA LYS A 243 -2.96 1.77 -2.27
C LYS A 243 -4.40 2.08 -1.92
N ASN A 244 -5.30 1.30 -2.52
CA ASN A 244 -6.75 1.33 -2.25
C ASN A 244 -7.15 0.07 -1.46
N PRO A 245 -6.85 -0.02 -0.15
CA PRO A 245 -7.19 -1.20 0.63
C PRO A 245 -8.70 -1.32 0.83
N VAL A 246 -9.23 -2.54 0.68
CA VAL A 246 -10.64 -2.85 0.97
C VAL A 246 -10.93 -2.96 2.46
N SER A 247 -10.03 -3.59 3.22
CA SER A 247 -10.26 -3.96 4.62
C SER A 247 -9.21 -3.47 5.61
N ARG A 248 -8.07 -2.97 5.13
CA ARG A 248 -7.00 -2.47 5.99
C ARG A 248 -7.39 -1.10 6.52
N THR A 249 -7.30 -0.90 7.83
CA THR A 249 -7.32 0.44 8.43
C THR A 249 -6.10 1.24 7.99
N ILE A 250 -6.34 2.38 7.36
CA ILE A 250 -5.29 3.35 7.00
C ILE A 250 -4.82 4.04 8.28
N THR A 251 -3.52 3.97 8.58
CA THR A 251 -2.91 4.55 9.80
C THR A 251 -2.00 5.74 9.50
N GLY A 252 -1.71 6.02 8.23
CA GLY A 252 -0.66 6.97 7.83
C GLY A 252 0.76 6.39 7.93
N ILE A 253 0.91 5.14 8.38
CA ILE A 253 2.20 4.43 8.43
C ILE A 253 2.23 3.44 7.26
N PRO A 254 3.14 3.62 6.28
CA PRO A 254 3.32 2.66 5.21
C PRO A 254 3.67 1.29 5.79
N LYS A 255 3.02 0.22 5.31
CA LYS A 255 3.43 -1.14 5.65
C LYS A 255 4.87 -1.37 5.24
N GLU A 256 5.52 -2.31 5.90
CA GLU A 256 6.89 -2.66 5.57
C GLU A 256 7.07 -3.06 4.09
N GLU A 257 6.17 -3.89 3.53
CA GLU A 257 6.27 -4.29 2.12
C GLU A 257 6.13 -3.11 1.16
N TYR A 258 5.27 -2.13 1.47
CA TYR A 258 5.05 -0.94 0.65
C TYR A 258 6.20 0.04 0.78
N TRP A 259 6.76 0.19 1.99
CA TRP A 259 7.93 1.01 2.20
C TRP A 259 9.14 0.48 1.43
N ILE A 260 9.39 -0.84 1.52
CA ILE A 260 10.45 -1.51 0.74
C ILE A 260 10.24 -1.31 -0.76
N GLN A 261 9.00 -1.46 -1.24
CA GLN A 261 8.65 -1.23 -2.63
C GLN A 261 9.02 0.20 -3.08
N MET A 262 8.62 1.23 -2.32
CA MET A 262 8.94 2.62 -2.62
C MET A 262 10.44 2.90 -2.63
N GLN A 263 11.20 2.35 -1.69
CA GLN A 263 12.66 2.51 -1.68
C GLN A 263 13.30 1.96 -2.96
N LEU A 264 12.88 0.77 -3.39
CA LEU A 264 13.40 0.13 -4.60
C LEU A 264 12.95 0.84 -5.87
N GLN A 265 11.73 1.39 -5.89
CA GLN A 265 11.24 2.21 -7.01
C GLN A 265 12.04 3.51 -7.13
N MET A 266 12.24 4.25 -6.03
CA MET A 266 13.06 5.48 -6.01
C MET A 266 14.51 5.21 -6.40
N GLU A 267 15.07 4.09 -5.97
CA GLU A 267 16.40 3.67 -6.39
C GLU A 267 16.47 3.38 -7.89
N THR A 268 15.53 2.57 -8.40
CA THR A 268 15.50 2.14 -9.80
C THR A 268 15.26 3.30 -10.77
N CYS A 269 14.45 4.27 -10.36
CA CYS A 269 14.13 5.47 -11.15
C CYS A 269 15.13 6.61 -10.93
N ASP A 270 16.08 6.46 -10.01
CA ASP A 270 16.97 7.52 -9.53
C ASP A 270 16.24 8.81 -9.11
N LEU A 271 15.11 8.65 -8.41
CA LEU A 271 14.35 9.75 -7.82
C LEU A 271 14.51 9.72 -6.28
N ASN A 272 14.16 10.81 -5.61
CA ASN A 272 14.48 10.99 -4.18
C ASN A 272 13.26 10.98 -3.26
N GLU A 273 12.07 11.24 -3.80
CA GLU A 273 10.88 11.55 -3.02
C GLU A 273 9.66 10.85 -3.64
N CYS A 274 8.92 10.13 -2.82
CA CYS A 274 7.70 9.42 -3.20
C CYS A 274 6.58 9.83 -2.24
N ASP A 275 5.44 10.22 -2.79
CA ASP A 275 4.20 10.32 -2.02
C ASP A 275 3.54 8.94 -1.98
N PHE A 276 3.22 8.48 -0.77
CA PHE A 276 2.45 7.28 -0.52
C PHE A 276 1.01 7.67 -0.24
N LEU A 277 0.12 7.36 -1.17
CA LEU A 277 -1.30 7.69 -1.13
C LEU A 277 -2.13 6.46 -0.78
N GLU A 278 -2.78 6.49 0.37
CA GLU A 278 -3.80 5.52 0.73
C GLU A 278 -5.19 6.15 0.69
N THR A 279 -6.12 5.50 -0.01
CA THR A 279 -7.51 5.93 -0.10
C THR A 279 -8.47 4.78 0.20
N ALA A 280 -9.53 5.07 0.96
CA ALA A 280 -10.60 4.11 1.25
C ALA A 280 -11.90 4.60 0.60
N PHE A 281 -12.34 3.89 -0.45
CA PHE A 281 -13.57 4.19 -1.15
C PHE A 281 -14.69 3.28 -0.69
N LYS A 282 -15.88 3.86 -0.51
CA LYS A 282 -17.11 3.12 -0.24
C LYS A 282 -18.13 3.41 -1.33
N GLU A 283 -18.75 2.34 -1.82
CA GLU A 283 -19.82 2.43 -2.82
C GLU A 283 -21.17 2.58 -2.13
N TYR A 284 -22.05 3.39 -2.71
CA TYR A 284 -23.45 3.44 -2.33
C TYR A 284 -24.20 2.28 -2.97
N ASP A 285 -25.25 1.80 -2.31
CA ASP A 285 -26.06 0.69 -2.84
C ASP A 285 -26.99 1.15 -3.96
N SER A 286 -27.34 2.44 -4.00
CA SER A 286 -28.20 3.03 -5.02
C SER A 286 -27.88 4.50 -5.33
N GLU A 287 -28.38 4.98 -6.47
CA GLU A 287 -28.35 6.40 -6.84
C GLU A 287 -29.13 7.28 -5.84
N GLU A 288 -30.25 6.77 -5.32
CA GLU A 288 -31.07 7.49 -4.34
C GLU A 288 -30.26 7.78 -3.06
N GLU A 289 -29.52 6.80 -2.55
CA GLU A 289 -28.63 7.00 -1.40
C GLU A 289 -27.54 8.04 -1.70
N PHE A 290 -26.93 7.97 -2.89
CA PHE A 290 -25.92 8.95 -3.31
C PHE A 290 -26.49 10.37 -3.36
N ILE A 291 -27.69 10.55 -3.91
CA ILE A 291 -28.34 11.87 -4.03
C ILE A 291 -28.72 12.41 -2.65
N ASN A 292 -29.26 11.55 -1.79
CA ASN A 292 -29.76 11.95 -0.47
C ASN A 292 -28.64 12.20 0.56
N ASP A 293 -27.42 11.73 0.32
CA ASP A 293 -26.26 11.95 1.19
C ASP A 293 -25.52 13.27 0.87
N GLY A 294 -26.07 14.41 1.27
CA GLY A 294 -25.40 15.71 1.15
C GLY A 294 -25.61 16.43 -0.19
N THR A 295 -24.52 16.84 -0.85
CA THR A 295 -24.53 17.53 -2.15
C THR A 295 -24.09 16.58 -3.25
N PHE A 296 -24.19 16.95 -4.54
CA PHE A 296 -23.70 16.07 -5.62
C PHE A 296 -22.20 15.70 -5.48
N THR A 297 -21.39 16.60 -4.92
CA THR A 297 -19.93 16.45 -4.83
C THR A 297 -19.45 15.97 -3.47
N TYR A 298 -20.19 16.21 -2.39
CA TYR A 298 -19.77 15.90 -1.02
C TYR A 298 -20.88 15.22 -0.24
N SER A 299 -20.51 14.22 0.57
CA SER A 299 -21.43 13.56 1.52
C SER A 299 -21.89 14.52 2.62
N ALA A 300 -22.87 14.11 3.42
CA ALA A 300 -23.26 14.85 4.63
C ALA A 300 -22.08 15.02 5.60
N ASN A 301 -21.12 14.09 5.58
CA ASN A 301 -19.89 14.11 6.39
C ASN A 301 -18.72 14.86 5.71
N GLN A 302 -18.97 15.60 4.63
CA GLN A 302 -17.95 16.33 3.85
C GLN A 302 -16.91 15.42 3.16
N GLU A 303 -17.26 14.16 2.89
CA GLU A 303 -16.41 13.25 2.11
C GLU A 303 -16.64 13.48 0.62
N LEU A 304 -15.57 13.49 -0.18
CA LEU A 304 -15.68 13.65 -1.63
C LEU A 304 -16.45 12.46 -2.22
N LYS A 305 -17.43 12.76 -3.09
CA LYS A 305 -18.21 11.78 -3.84
C LYS A 305 -17.91 11.86 -5.33
N GLY A 306 -18.21 10.77 -6.03
CA GLY A 306 -18.16 10.75 -7.48
C GLY A 306 -18.85 9.53 -8.07
N ILE A 307 -18.79 9.46 -9.39
CA ILE A 307 -19.47 8.45 -10.20
C ILE A 307 -18.50 7.92 -11.25
N MET A 308 -18.55 6.61 -11.50
CA MET A 308 -17.90 5.99 -12.66
C MET A 308 -18.89 5.06 -13.36
N ILE A 309 -18.72 4.88 -14.66
CA ILE A 309 -19.58 4.01 -15.46
C ILE A 309 -18.84 2.71 -15.73
N TYR A 310 -19.50 1.59 -15.48
CA TYR A 310 -18.96 0.26 -15.71
C TYR A 310 -19.53 -0.36 -17.00
N PHE A 311 -18.65 -0.65 -17.94
CA PHE A 311 -18.94 -1.37 -19.19
C PHE A 311 -18.19 -2.71 -19.26
N VAL A 312 -18.59 -3.57 -20.20
CA VAL A 312 -17.80 -4.72 -20.64
C VAL A 312 -17.23 -4.45 -22.03
N LYS A 313 -15.91 -4.57 -22.15
CA LYS A 313 -15.16 -4.48 -23.40
C LYS A 313 -14.37 -5.77 -23.61
N GLU A 314 -14.65 -6.49 -24.68
CA GLU A 314 -13.97 -7.76 -25.01
C GLU A 314 -14.00 -8.79 -23.86
N GLY A 315 -15.13 -8.88 -23.16
CA GLY A 315 -15.31 -9.79 -22.03
C GLY A 315 -14.57 -9.38 -20.75
N LYS A 316 -13.94 -8.19 -20.72
CA LYS A 316 -13.21 -7.64 -19.57
C LYS A 316 -13.89 -6.38 -19.04
N PRO A 317 -13.72 -6.07 -17.75
CA PRO A 317 -14.28 -4.87 -17.18
C PRO A 317 -13.58 -3.61 -17.71
N PHE A 318 -14.38 -2.60 -18.05
CA PHE A 318 -13.92 -1.30 -18.54
C PHE A 318 -14.65 -0.18 -17.79
N TYR A 319 -13.93 0.81 -17.31
CA TYR A 319 -14.46 1.91 -16.51
C TYR A 319 -14.22 3.25 -17.18
N GLU A 320 -15.23 4.12 -17.16
CA GLU A 320 -15.10 5.53 -17.50
C GLU A 320 -15.35 6.35 -16.23
N TYR A 321 -14.40 7.23 -15.89
CA TYR A 321 -14.38 7.94 -14.61
C TYR A 321 -14.85 9.38 -14.78
N ALA A 322 -15.87 9.80 -14.03
CA ALA A 322 -16.29 11.20 -14.05
C ALA A 322 -15.19 12.08 -13.42
N PRO A 323 -14.94 13.29 -13.97
CA PRO A 323 -14.06 14.27 -13.35
C PRO A 323 -14.36 14.48 -11.86
N VAL A 324 -13.33 14.53 -11.03
CA VAL A 324 -13.49 14.84 -9.60
C VAL A 324 -14.03 16.26 -9.43
N LYS A 325 -14.87 16.47 -8.41
CA LYS A 325 -15.51 17.78 -8.13
C LYS A 325 -16.39 18.31 -9.27
N ILE A 326 -16.86 17.43 -10.17
CA ILE A 326 -17.81 17.77 -11.23
C ILE A 326 -19.16 18.21 -10.64
N THR A 327 -19.79 19.22 -11.25
CA THR A 327 -21.16 19.62 -10.90
C THR A 327 -22.18 18.72 -11.59
N GLN A 328 -23.40 18.63 -11.06
CA GLN A 328 -24.47 17.80 -11.66
C GLN A 328 -24.72 18.14 -13.14
N GLN A 329 -24.82 19.42 -13.48
CA GLN A 329 -25.05 19.86 -14.87
C GLN A 329 -23.90 19.47 -15.82
N GLN A 330 -22.67 19.46 -15.31
CA GLN A 330 -21.51 19.01 -16.10
C GLN A 330 -21.49 17.49 -16.21
N TYR A 331 -21.88 16.79 -15.15
CA TYR A 331 -21.99 15.34 -15.15
C TYR A 331 -23.02 14.86 -16.16
N ASP A 332 -24.20 15.46 -16.24
CA ASP A 332 -25.25 15.05 -17.19
C ASP A 332 -24.73 15.08 -18.63
N LYS A 333 -24.04 16.17 -19.01
CA LYS A 333 -23.40 16.30 -20.33
C LYS A 333 -22.26 15.29 -20.53
N TRP A 334 -21.44 15.08 -19.51
CA TRP A 334 -20.36 14.09 -19.57
C TRP A 334 -20.92 12.67 -19.75
N TYR A 335 -21.98 12.33 -19.01
CA TYR A 335 -22.63 11.03 -19.03
C TYR A 335 -23.21 10.71 -20.41
N GLU A 336 -23.96 11.63 -21.00
CA GLU A 336 -24.48 11.50 -22.37
C GLU A 336 -23.36 11.25 -23.39
N ASN A 337 -22.29 12.07 -23.33
CA ASN A 337 -21.15 11.93 -24.23
C ASN A 337 -20.42 10.59 -24.07
N ILE A 338 -20.28 10.07 -22.85
CA ILE A 338 -19.60 8.80 -22.59
C ILE A 338 -20.43 7.61 -23.04
N LEU A 339 -21.75 7.66 -22.87
CA LEU A 339 -22.65 6.63 -23.41
C LEU A 339 -22.66 6.63 -24.94
N GLU A 340 -22.65 7.79 -25.58
CA GLU A 340 -22.56 7.89 -27.04
C GLU A 340 -21.21 7.36 -27.56
N LYS A 341 -20.10 7.79 -26.93
CA LYS A 341 -18.74 7.35 -27.25
C LYS A 341 -18.57 5.83 -27.16
N ASN A 342 -19.23 5.20 -26.19
CA ASN A 342 -19.11 3.77 -25.90
C ASN A 342 -20.40 3.00 -26.25
N ASN A 343 -21.19 3.48 -27.21
CA ASN A 343 -22.47 2.88 -27.59
C ASN A 343 -22.40 1.42 -28.08
N ASN A 344 -21.19 0.98 -28.46
CA ASN A 344 -20.88 -0.37 -28.90
C ASN A 344 -20.51 -1.32 -27.75
N LEU A 345 -20.34 -0.78 -26.52
CA LEU A 345 -20.03 -1.56 -25.33
C LEU A 345 -21.30 -1.88 -24.53
N THR A 346 -21.28 -3.00 -23.80
CA THR A 346 -22.38 -3.34 -22.90
C THR A 346 -22.24 -2.56 -21.60
N TRP A 347 -23.16 -1.62 -21.35
CA TRP A 347 -23.30 -0.96 -20.05
C TRP A 347 -23.77 -1.96 -19.00
N ILE A 348 -23.15 -1.93 -17.82
CA ILE A 348 -23.48 -2.83 -16.69
C ILE A 348 -24.17 -2.05 -15.57
N LYS A 349 -23.51 -1.01 -15.04
CA LYS A 349 -24.08 -0.14 -14.00
C LYS A 349 -23.27 1.15 -13.86
N ASN A 350 -23.88 2.13 -13.21
CA ASN A 350 -23.17 3.25 -12.62
C ASN A 350 -22.70 2.86 -11.21
N ILE A 351 -21.50 3.26 -10.85
CA ILE A 351 -20.92 3.06 -9.53
C ILE A 351 -20.80 4.43 -8.88
N TYR A 352 -21.55 4.61 -7.81
CA TYR A 352 -21.56 5.81 -6.99
C TYR A 352 -20.66 5.56 -5.80
N TRP A 353 -19.68 6.42 -5.56
CA TRP A 353 -18.68 6.23 -4.51
C TRP A 353 -18.50 7.49 -3.65
N ARG A 354 -18.04 7.28 -2.41
CA ARG A 354 -17.53 8.31 -1.50
C ARG A 354 -16.16 7.92 -0.94
N LEU A 355 -15.33 8.91 -0.67
CA LEU A 355 -13.98 8.76 -0.14
C LEU A 355 -14.00 8.87 1.40
N GLU A 356 -14.04 7.74 2.11
CA GLU A 356 -14.10 7.70 3.57
C GLU A 356 -12.78 8.14 4.23
N LYS A 357 -11.66 7.82 3.59
CA LYS A 357 -10.35 8.14 4.15
C LYS A 357 -9.34 8.44 3.07
N TYR A 358 -8.55 9.48 3.31
CA TYR A 358 -7.44 9.92 2.48
C TYR A 358 -6.22 10.11 3.37
N SER A 359 -5.09 9.52 2.99
CA SER A 359 -3.80 9.72 3.66
C SER A 359 -2.71 9.81 2.61
N CYS A 360 -1.95 10.91 2.61
CA CYS A 360 -0.85 11.11 1.69
C CYS A 360 0.40 11.49 2.48
N VAL A 361 1.38 10.59 2.53
CA VAL A 361 2.59 10.77 3.33
C VAL A 361 3.84 10.80 2.47
N LEU A 362 4.78 11.67 2.80
CA LEU A 362 6.06 11.76 2.10
C LEU A 362 7.02 10.67 2.59
N VAL A 363 7.62 9.94 1.65
CA VAL A 363 8.70 8.98 1.88
C VAL A 363 9.93 9.42 1.10
N LEU A 364 11.09 9.44 1.77
CA LEU A 364 12.37 9.79 1.14
C LEU A 364 13.19 8.54 0.86
N ARG A 365 14.01 8.60 -0.19
CA ARG A 365 14.97 7.55 -0.52
C ARG A 365 16.04 7.43 0.58
N ASN A 366 16.17 6.23 1.14
CA ASN A 366 17.17 5.85 2.12
C ASN A 366 18.24 4.97 1.43
N LYS A 367 19.32 5.62 0.99
CA LYS A 367 20.42 4.96 0.27
C LYS A 367 21.18 3.98 1.15
N PHE A 368 21.39 4.33 2.43
CA PHE A 368 22.06 3.46 3.39
C PHE A 368 21.32 2.14 3.58
N TRP A 369 19.99 2.19 3.74
CA TRP A 369 19.17 0.99 3.78
C TRP A 369 19.29 0.18 2.49
N PHE A 370 19.22 0.84 1.32
CA PHE A 370 19.28 0.16 0.03
C PHE A 370 20.61 -0.58 -0.20
N GLU A 371 21.74 0.03 0.17
CA GLU A 371 23.08 -0.57 0.05
C GLU A 371 23.18 -1.92 0.79
N HIS A 372 22.48 -2.06 1.91
CA HIS A 372 22.43 -3.32 2.67
C HIS A 372 21.35 -4.28 2.15
N ALA A 373 20.17 -3.75 1.80
CA ALA A 373 19.07 -4.55 1.29
C ALA A 373 19.39 -5.25 -0.03
N ILE A 374 20.08 -4.55 -0.95
CA ILE A 374 20.39 -5.09 -2.28
C ILE A 374 21.31 -6.31 -2.23
N VAL A 375 22.20 -6.39 -1.22
CA VAL A 375 23.06 -7.57 -1.00
C VAL A 375 22.20 -8.80 -0.74
N LYS A 376 21.21 -8.69 0.15
CA LYS A 376 20.29 -9.79 0.49
C LYS A 376 19.37 -10.16 -0.66
N ILE A 377 18.92 -9.18 -1.44
CA ILE A 377 18.12 -9.44 -2.63
C ILE A 377 18.97 -10.17 -3.69
N ASN A 378 20.24 -9.78 -3.87
CA ASN A 378 21.16 -10.44 -4.79
C ASN A 378 21.45 -11.90 -4.38
N GLU A 379 21.68 -12.17 -3.09
CA GLU A 379 21.85 -13.53 -2.57
C GLU A 379 20.67 -14.44 -2.98
N VAL A 380 19.44 -13.94 -2.87
CA VAL A 380 18.23 -14.69 -3.29
C VAL A 380 18.16 -14.84 -4.80
N TRP A 381 18.55 -13.81 -5.56
CA TRP A 381 18.60 -13.89 -7.02
C TRP A 381 19.60 -14.94 -7.51
N ASP A 382 20.79 -15.02 -6.91
CA ASP A 382 21.79 -16.02 -7.25
C ASP A 382 21.26 -17.44 -7.04
N ILE A 383 20.47 -17.66 -5.99
CA ILE A 383 19.76 -18.93 -5.75
C ILE A 383 18.74 -19.19 -6.86
N ILE A 384 17.94 -18.19 -7.26
CA ILE A 384 16.97 -18.32 -8.35
C ILE A 384 17.67 -18.75 -9.64
N VAL A 385 18.76 -18.07 -10.02
CA VAL A 385 19.51 -18.38 -11.24
C VAL A 385 20.04 -19.81 -11.21
N LYS A 386 20.57 -20.25 -10.07
CA LYS A 386 21.06 -21.62 -9.89
C LYS A 386 19.93 -22.66 -9.98
N GLU A 387 18.83 -22.44 -9.27
CA GLU A 387 17.75 -23.42 -9.12
C GLU A 387 16.80 -23.48 -10.32
N ARG A 388 16.79 -22.46 -11.17
CA ARG A 388 16.20 -22.56 -12.52
C ARG A 388 16.80 -23.69 -13.34
N ILE A 389 18.08 -24.03 -13.10
CA ILE A 389 18.80 -25.09 -13.82
C ILE A 389 18.79 -26.38 -13.00
N SER A 390 19.06 -26.31 -11.70
CA SER A 390 19.24 -27.51 -10.87
C SER A 390 17.94 -28.13 -10.33
N GLY A 391 16.80 -27.45 -10.46
CA GLY A 391 15.53 -27.84 -9.83
C GLY A 391 15.25 -27.08 -8.53
N HIS A 392 13.97 -26.97 -8.18
CA HIS A 392 13.44 -26.14 -7.07
C HIS A 392 12.33 -26.81 -6.25
N GLU A 393 12.08 -28.10 -6.47
CA GLU A 393 11.02 -28.90 -5.86
C GLU A 393 11.21 -29.07 -4.35
N HIS A 394 12.47 -29.07 -3.88
CA HIS A 394 12.82 -29.15 -2.46
C HIS A 394 12.32 -27.96 -1.65
N ARG A 395 11.99 -26.84 -2.30
CA ARG A 395 11.45 -25.63 -1.66
C ARG A 395 9.93 -25.64 -1.53
N PHE A 396 9.24 -26.63 -2.10
CA PHE A 396 7.78 -26.70 -1.99
C PHE A 396 7.34 -26.93 -0.54
N PRO A 397 6.21 -26.35 -0.13
CA PRO A 397 5.65 -26.60 1.20
C PRO A 397 5.47 -28.10 1.42
N LYS A 398 6.03 -28.64 2.51
CA LYS A 398 5.80 -30.04 2.88
C LYS A 398 4.31 -30.22 3.17
N LYS A 399 3.63 -31.10 2.42
CA LYS A 399 2.26 -31.50 2.74
C LYS A 399 2.28 -32.20 4.10
N ASN A 400 1.68 -31.57 5.12
CA ASN A 400 1.49 -32.20 6.42
C ASN A 400 0.44 -33.31 6.29
N ASN A 401 0.88 -34.53 6.00
CA ASN A 401 0.08 -35.74 6.15
C ASN A 401 0.03 -36.14 7.64
N LYS A 402 -0.32 -35.22 8.54
CA LYS A 402 -0.69 -35.63 9.90
C LYS A 402 -2.10 -36.20 9.80
N PRO A 403 -2.33 -37.51 10.05
CA PRO A 403 -3.68 -37.99 10.28
C PRO A 403 -4.23 -37.18 11.45
N ARG A 404 -5.43 -36.59 11.30
CA ARG A 404 -6.16 -36.04 12.44
C ARG A 404 -6.30 -37.18 13.45
N SER A 405 -5.60 -37.10 14.56
CA SER A 405 -5.88 -37.95 15.70
C SER A 405 -7.29 -37.60 16.15
N ASN A 406 -8.25 -38.48 15.85
CA ASN A 406 -9.56 -38.45 16.48
C ASN A 406 -9.35 -38.78 17.96
N SER A 407 -9.04 -37.76 18.76
CA SER A 407 -9.29 -37.83 20.19
C SER A 407 -10.82 -37.67 20.34
N LEU A 408 -11.48 -38.80 20.55
CA LEU A 408 -12.82 -38.85 21.13
C LEU A 408 -12.66 -38.27 22.54
N ASN A 409 -12.99 -36.99 22.71
CA ASN A 409 -13.44 -36.35 23.95
C ASN A 409 -13.47 -34.83 23.73
N ASP A 410 -14.49 -34.34 23.05
CA ASP A 410 -15.33 -33.29 23.64
C ASP A 410 -16.61 -33.14 22.82
N ALA A 411 -17.73 -33.46 23.44
CA ALA A 411 -19.06 -33.30 22.89
C ALA A 411 -19.63 -31.99 23.43
N SER A 412 -19.56 -30.90 22.67
CA SER A 412 -20.60 -29.86 22.69
C SER A 412 -20.38 -28.76 21.62
N LEU A 413 -21.49 -28.44 20.96
CA LEU A 413 -21.80 -27.23 20.17
C LEU A 413 -21.46 -27.22 18.66
N ASN A 414 -22.53 -27.53 17.91
CA ASN A 414 -22.76 -27.42 16.47
C ASN A 414 -22.28 -26.09 15.81
N LYS A 415 -21.47 -26.23 14.76
CA LYS A 415 -21.45 -25.35 13.57
C LYS A 415 -21.41 -26.25 12.33
N PRO A 416 -22.24 -26.05 11.29
CA PRO A 416 -22.15 -26.87 10.10
C PRO A 416 -20.93 -26.43 9.30
N SER A 417 -19.82 -27.17 9.38
CA SER A 417 -18.73 -27.01 8.43
C SER A 417 -19.14 -27.63 7.11
N CYS A 418 -19.21 -26.83 6.05
CA CYS A 418 -19.46 -27.29 4.69
C CYS A 418 -18.42 -28.36 4.28
N LEU A 419 -18.88 -29.59 4.07
CA LEU A 419 -18.08 -30.75 3.64
C LEU A 419 -18.07 -30.90 2.12
N ILE A 420 -17.91 -29.80 1.37
CA ILE A 420 -17.79 -29.88 -0.09
C ILE A 420 -16.31 -29.77 -0.48
N ASN A 421 -15.77 -30.89 -0.97
CA ASN A 421 -14.45 -30.93 -1.59
C ASN A 421 -14.58 -30.43 -3.03
N VAL A 422 -14.33 -29.13 -3.23
CA VAL A 422 -14.49 -28.42 -4.52
C VAL A 422 -13.66 -29.04 -5.65
N ASN A 423 -12.54 -29.71 -5.33
CA ASN A 423 -11.69 -30.39 -6.31
C ASN A 423 -12.29 -31.69 -6.88
N LYS A 424 -13.35 -32.25 -6.27
CA LYS A 424 -14.06 -33.42 -6.80
C LYS A 424 -15.26 -33.09 -7.69
N LEU A 425 -15.71 -31.83 -7.71
CA LEU A 425 -16.88 -31.39 -8.48
C LEU A 425 -16.56 -30.98 -9.93
N GLN A 426 -15.29 -30.69 -10.25
CA GLN A 426 -14.91 -30.23 -11.60
C GLN A 426 -14.94 -31.32 -12.69
N ASN A 427 -15.15 -32.60 -12.35
CA ASN A 427 -15.11 -33.71 -13.31
C ASN A 427 -16.41 -34.54 -13.40
N GLN A 428 -17.57 -34.00 -13.01
CA GLN A 428 -18.84 -34.67 -13.23
C GLN A 428 -19.82 -33.78 -14.01
N ILE A 429 -19.80 -33.89 -15.33
CA ILE A 429 -20.96 -33.56 -16.16
C ILE A 429 -21.98 -34.68 -15.91
N ILE A 430 -23.00 -34.41 -15.09
CA ILE A 430 -24.16 -35.29 -14.97
C ILE A 430 -25.23 -34.70 -15.89
N TYR A 431 -25.45 -35.34 -17.03
CA TYR A 431 -26.69 -35.17 -17.78
C TYR A 431 -27.83 -35.79 -16.96
N ILE A 432 -28.71 -34.97 -16.41
CA ILE A 432 -29.97 -35.44 -15.85
C ILE A 432 -31.02 -35.31 -16.96
N ASN A 433 -31.38 -36.44 -17.56
CA ASN A 433 -32.54 -36.55 -18.43
C ASN A 433 -33.80 -36.56 -17.56
N THR A 434 -34.40 -35.39 -17.33
CA THR A 434 -35.70 -35.33 -16.67
C THR A 434 -36.77 -35.60 -17.72
N ASN A 435 -37.32 -36.81 -17.73
CA ASN A 435 -38.49 -37.20 -18.55
C ASN A 435 -39.78 -36.46 -18.13
N PHE A 436 -39.75 -35.14 -18.07
CA PHE A 436 -40.91 -34.29 -17.86
C PHE A 436 -41.02 -33.32 -19.05
N GLU A 437 -41.87 -33.67 -20.01
CA GLU A 437 -42.43 -32.69 -20.94
C GLU A 437 -43.48 -31.87 -20.18
N LEU A 438 -43.22 -30.57 -20.02
CA LEU A 438 -44.25 -29.63 -19.55
C LEU A 438 -44.85 -28.92 -20.77
N ASN A 439 -46.12 -29.25 -21.02
CA ASN A 439 -46.98 -28.62 -22.01
C ASN A 439 -47.06 -27.11 -21.82
N ILE A 440 -46.70 -26.37 -22.87
CA ILE A 440 -46.91 -24.93 -22.95
C ILE A 440 -48.32 -24.70 -23.50
N SER A 441 -49.28 -24.73 -22.60
CA SER A 441 -50.62 -24.16 -22.81
C SER A 441 -51.16 -23.75 -21.43
N ASP A 442 -50.79 -22.57 -20.97
CA ASP A 442 -51.81 -21.58 -20.67
C ASP A 442 -51.19 -20.20 -20.43
N VAL A 443 -51.74 -19.30 -21.23
CA VAL A 443 -51.45 -17.89 -21.38
C VAL A 443 -52.31 -17.11 -20.37
N SER A 444 -51.76 -15.99 -19.92
CA SER A 444 -52.45 -14.79 -19.41
C SER A 444 -53.13 -14.80 -18.05
N GLY A 445 -52.88 -13.71 -17.31
CA GLY A 445 -54.00 -12.91 -16.80
C GLY A 445 -53.99 -12.62 -15.30
N ASN A 446 -53.53 -11.41 -14.97
CA ASN A 446 -54.18 -10.43 -14.08
C ASN A 446 -54.71 -10.85 -12.70
N LEU A 447 -54.22 -10.09 -11.70
CA LEU A 447 -54.94 -9.39 -10.63
C LEU A 447 -56.28 -9.99 -10.15
N VAL A 448 -56.37 -10.24 -8.84
CA VAL A 448 -57.44 -9.77 -7.92
C VAL A 448 -57.15 -10.33 -6.50
N GLN A 449 -57.04 -9.45 -5.49
CA GLN A 449 -57.25 -9.74 -4.06
C GLN A 449 -58.77 -9.99 -3.80
N PRO A 450 -59.27 -10.76 -2.80
CA PRO A 450 -59.10 -10.56 -1.34
C PRO A 450 -59.14 -11.91 -0.54
N VAL A 451 -59.00 -12.02 0.79
CA VAL A 451 -59.69 -11.42 1.96
C VAL A 451 -58.76 -11.51 3.16
#